data_AF-A0AAE0AR97-F1
#
_entry.id   AF-A0AAE0AR97-F1
#
_cell.length_a   1.000
_cell.length_b   1.000
_cell.length_c   1.000
_cell.angle_alpha   90.00
_cell.angle_beta   90.00
_cell.angle_gamma   90.00
#
_symmetry.space_group_name_H-M   'P 1'
#
loop_
_entity.id
_entity.type
_entity.pdbx_description
1 polymer ?
#
loop_
_entity_poly.entity_id
_entity_poly.type
_entity_poly.pdbx_seq_one_letter_code
_entity_poly.pdbx_strand_id
1 'polypeptide(L)'
;MLECLNSSKKKKMMLMIILLGMSIVEGERLDIKNCGPRRGGFVPGHAVIDRDRAEGHNRIYRYYFVETPKYSLKKFRRRFRMRRPLFFRIQSAVENYEPYFVQRMDCSGRMGLSSIQKITTLRMLAYGASSYYVDD
;
A
#
# COMPACT_ATOMS: atom_id res chain seq x y z
N MET A 1 3.80 -2.98 42.40
CA MET A 1 4.14 -4.38 42.07
C MET A 1 3.68 -4.72 40.65
N LEU A 2 4.42 -4.33 39.60
CA LEU A 2 4.16 -4.79 38.23
C LEU A 2 5.38 -4.59 37.30
N GLU A 3 6.57 -4.89 37.81
CA GLU A 3 7.70 -5.27 36.97
C GLU A 3 7.94 -6.76 37.16
N CYS A 4 8.47 -7.44 36.13
CA CYS A 4 8.88 -8.86 36.11
C CYS A 4 7.91 -9.88 35.48
N LEU A 5 7.64 -9.75 34.17
CA LEU A 5 7.64 -10.95 33.32
C LEU A 5 9.06 -11.11 32.76
N ASN A 6 9.82 -12.04 33.36
CA ASN A 6 11.19 -12.41 33.01
C ASN A 6 11.39 -12.48 31.48
N SER A 7 12.57 -12.05 31.01
CA SER A 7 12.97 -12.04 29.60
C SER A 7 12.67 -13.36 28.86
N SER A 8 12.80 -14.51 29.55
CA SER A 8 12.44 -15.84 29.03
C SER A 8 10.93 -16.06 28.87
N LYS A 9 10.09 -15.53 29.79
CA LYS A 9 8.62 -15.56 29.68
C LYS A 9 8.12 -14.65 28.57
N LYS A 10 8.71 -13.46 28.40
CA LYS A 10 8.42 -12.56 27.27
C LYS A 10 8.82 -13.18 25.93
N LYS A 11 10.00 -13.81 25.86
CA LYS A 11 10.44 -14.57 24.67
C LYS A 11 9.54 -15.77 24.38
N LYS A 12 9.14 -16.56 25.39
CA LYS A 12 8.18 -17.66 25.24
C LYS A 12 6.80 -17.19 24.79
N MET A 13 6.30 -16.07 25.33
CA MET A 13 5.02 -15.49 24.93
C MET A 13 5.07 -14.96 23.49
N MET A 14 6.15 -14.28 23.11
CA MET A 14 6.36 -13.80 21.74
C MET A 14 6.53 -14.98 20.76
N LEU A 15 7.22 -16.05 21.17
CA LEU A 15 7.38 -17.27 20.38
C LEU A 15 6.06 -18.04 20.21
N MET A 16 5.21 -18.12 21.26
CA MET A 16 3.87 -18.72 21.13
C MET A 16 2.96 -17.88 20.23
N ILE A 17 3.03 -16.56 20.27
CA ILE A 17 2.28 -15.67 19.37
C ILE A 17 2.74 -15.86 17.92
N ILE A 18 4.05 -16.02 17.68
CA ILE A 18 4.60 -16.30 16.34
C ILE A 18 4.18 -17.69 15.85
N LEU A 19 4.25 -18.73 16.69
CA LEU A 19 3.85 -20.10 16.33
C LEU A 19 2.34 -20.23 16.09
N LEU A 20 1.50 -19.60 16.91
CA LEU A 20 0.05 -19.55 16.70
C LEU A 20 -0.32 -18.71 15.46
N GLY A 21 0.40 -17.60 15.22
CA GLY A 21 0.24 -16.76 14.04
C GLY A 21 0.61 -17.48 12.74
N MET A 22 1.61 -18.38 12.78
CA MET A 22 1.98 -19.20 11.63
C MET A 22 0.90 -20.23 11.26
N SER A 23 0.23 -20.85 12.24
CA SER A 23 -0.92 -21.74 11.95
C SER A 23 -2.14 -20.98 11.41
N ILE A 24 -2.34 -19.73 11.84
CA ILE A 24 -3.42 -18.86 11.31
C ILE A 24 -3.08 -18.41 9.87
N VAL A 25 -1.81 -18.26 9.53
CA VAL A 25 -1.31 -17.93 8.17
C VAL A 25 -1.21 -19.15 7.25
N GLU A 26 -1.35 -20.39 7.75
CA GLU A 26 -1.52 -21.56 6.88
C GLU A 26 -2.94 -21.65 6.29
N GLY A 27 -3.93 -21.00 6.91
CA GLY A 27 -5.34 -21.03 6.47
C GLY A 27 -5.71 -20.03 5.37
N GLU A 28 -4.85 -19.06 5.06
CA GLU A 28 -5.02 -18.13 3.92
C GLU A 28 -3.73 -18.04 3.09
N ARG A 29 -3.05 -19.18 2.90
CA ARG A 29 -2.17 -19.30 1.75
C ARG A 29 -3.09 -19.42 0.54
N LEU A 30 -3.34 -18.30 -0.14
CA LEU A 30 -3.82 -18.35 -1.51
C LEU A 30 -2.86 -19.27 -2.26
N ASP A 31 -3.35 -20.45 -2.64
CA ASP A 31 -2.75 -21.30 -3.65
C ASP A 31 -2.75 -20.52 -4.97
N ILE A 32 -1.81 -19.57 -5.07
CA ILE A 32 -1.29 -19.13 -6.35
C ILE A 32 -0.55 -20.36 -6.87
N LYS A 33 -1.31 -21.20 -7.57
CA LYS A 33 -0.78 -22.27 -8.41
C LYS A 33 0.40 -21.67 -9.15
N ASN A 34 1.59 -22.18 -8.89
CA ASN A 34 2.81 -21.70 -9.49
C ASN A 34 2.80 -22.13 -10.97
N CYS A 35 1.97 -21.46 -11.77
CA CYS A 35 2.13 -21.45 -13.21
C CYS A 35 3.39 -20.62 -13.44
N GLY A 36 4.50 -21.29 -13.74
CA GLY A 36 5.75 -20.63 -14.11
C GLY A 36 5.50 -19.51 -15.13
N PRO A 37 6.38 -18.50 -15.21
CA PRO A 37 6.12 -17.28 -15.95
C PRO A 37 5.72 -17.62 -17.39
N ARG A 38 4.43 -17.53 -17.70
CA ARG A 38 3.95 -17.50 -19.07
C ARG A 38 4.42 -16.17 -19.60
N ARG A 39 5.58 -16.17 -20.28
CA ARG A 39 6.07 -15.02 -21.02
C ARG A 39 5.04 -14.74 -22.10
N GLY A 40 4.07 -13.89 -21.78
CA GLY A 40 3.17 -13.31 -22.77
C GLY A 40 4.08 -12.60 -23.75
N GLY A 41 4.18 -13.16 -24.96
CA GLY A 41 4.98 -12.57 -26.01
C GLY A 41 4.50 -11.16 -26.32
N PHE A 42 5.28 -10.45 -27.11
CA PHE A 42 4.82 -9.23 -27.76
C PHE A 42 3.50 -9.55 -28.49
N VAL A 43 2.41 -8.89 -28.08
CA VAL A 43 1.12 -8.97 -28.77
C VAL A 43 1.16 -7.92 -29.88
N PRO A 44 1.19 -8.31 -31.18
CA PRO A 44 1.19 -7.36 -32.27
C PRO A 44 -0.03 -6.44 -32.17
N GLY A 45 0.18 -5.12 -32.26
CA GLY A 45 -0.88 -4.12 -32.12
C GLY A 45 -1.14 -3.64 -30.68
N HIS A 46 -0.48 -4.17 -29.65
CA HIS A 46 -0.62 -3.65 -28.29
C HIS A 46 0.19 -2.36 -28.09
N ALA A 47 -0.50 -1.22 -28.04
CA ALA A 47 0.09 0.07 -27.69
C ALA A 47 0.16 0.27 -26.17
N VAL A 48 1.34 0.61 -25.64
CA VAL A 48 1.48 1.04 -24.26
C VAL A 48 0.99 2.49 -24.16
N ILE A 49 -0.18 2.68 -23.54
CA ILE A 49 -0.74 4.00 -23.27
C ILE A 49 0.01 4.63 -22.09
N ASP A 50 0.48 5.87 -22.27
CA ASP A 50 0.96 6.66 -21.14
C ASP A 50 -0.24 7.13 -20.31
N ARG A 51 -0.20 6.84 -19.01
CA ARG A 51 -1.24 7.20 -18.04
C ARG A 51 -0.81 8.32 -17.11
N ASP A 52 0.25 9.04 -17.49
CA ASP A 52 0.79 10.21 -16.79
C ASP A 52 1.00 9.96 -15.29
N ARG A 53 1.73 8.87 -14.96
CA ARG A 53 1.91 8.42 -13.56
C ARG A 53 2.42 9.53 -12.63
N ALA A 54 3.36 10.33 -13.13
CA ALA A 54 3.94 11.45 -12.40
C ALA A 54 2.92 12.57 -12.17
N GLU A 55 2.15 12.95 -13.19
CA GLU A 55 1.13 13.98 -13.04
C GLU A 55 -0.03 13.53 -12.16
N GLY A 56 -0.39 12.25 -12.23
CA GLY A 56 -1.32 11.63 -11.29
C GLY A 56 -0.85 11.74 -9.83
N HIS A 57 0.45 11.61 -9.58
CA HIS A 57 1.02 11.81 -8.24
C HIS A 57 0.90 13.28 -7.82
N ASN A 58 1.35 14.20 -8.67
CA ASN A 58 1.29 15.64 -8.40
C ASN A 58 -0.12 16.11 -8.07
N ARG A 59 -1.12 15.61 -8.82
CA ARG A 59 -2.53 15.95 -8.61
C ARG A 59 -3.02 15.51 -7.23
N ILE A 60 -2.81 14.25 -6.85
CA ILE A 60 -3.22 13.73 -5.53
C ILE A 60 -2.47 14.47 -4.41
N TYR A 61 -1.17 14.72 -4.60
CA TYR A 61 -0.34 15.40 -3.62
C TYR A 61 -0.80 16.84 -3.37
N ARG A 62 -1.00 17.63 -4.43
CA ARG A 62 -1.54 19.01 -4.37
C ARG A 62 -2.91 19.08 -3.73
N TYR A 63 -3.76 18.06 -3.92
CA TYR A 63 -5.12 18.08 -3.39
C TYR A 63 -5.20 17.78 -1.90
N TYR A 64 -4.33 16.92 -1.38
CA TYR A 64 -4.50 16.36 -0.04
C TYR A 64 -3.29 16.50 0.88
N PHE A 65 -2.08 16.53 0.33
CA PHE A 65 -0.84 16.30 1.09
C PHE A 65 0.08 17.50 1.18
N VAL A 66 -0.04 18.48 0.28
CA VAL A 66 0.66 19.77 0.38
C VAL A 66 0.27 20.54 1.66
N GLU A 67 1.13 21.42 2.14
CA GLU A 67 0.94 22.21 3.36
C GLU A 67 -0.42 22.95 3.38
N THR A 68 -0.75 23.61 2.27
CA THR A 68 -2.04 24.27 2.01
C THR A 68 -2.87 23.46 1.00
N PRO A 69 -3.54 22.37 1.43
CA PRO A 69 -4.23 21.47 0.50
C PRO A 69 -5.45 22.13 -0.14
N LYS A 70 -5.73 21.79 -1.40
CA LYS A 70 -6.98 22.20 -2.07
C LYS A 70 -8.22 21.71 -1.31
N TYR A 71 -8.14 20.52 -0.70
CA TYR A 71 -9.24 19.94 0.07
C TYR A 71 -9.02 20.00 1.58
N SER A 72 -10.10 20.34 2.30
CA SER A 72 -10.09 20.41 3.76
C SER A 72 -9.80 19.06 4.42
N LEU A 73 -9.34 19.10 5.67
CA LEU A 73 -9.06 17.89 6.47
C LEU A 73 -10.31 17.00 6.66
N LYS A 74 -11.52 17.58 6.61
CA LYS A 74 -12.78 16.82 6.63
C LYS A 74 -12.92 15.95 5.38
N LYS A 75 -12.64 16.50 4.19
CA LYS A 75 -12.62 15.74 2.93
C LYS A 75 -11.52 14.67 2.94
N PHE A 76 -10.35 14.98 3.47
CA PHE A 76 -9.27 14.00 3.67
C PHE A 76 -9.75 12.82 4.53
N ARG A 77 -10.34 13.08 5.70
CA ARG A 77 -10.86 12.04 6.60
C ARG A 77 -11.98 11.22 5.95
N ARG A 78 -12.85 11.83 5.14
CA ARG A 78 -13.87 11.08 4.39
C ARG A 78 -13.23 10.15 3.34
N ARG A 79 -12.20 10.62 2.63
CA ARG A 79 -11.51 9.84 1.59
C ARG A 79 -10.69 8.69 2.18
N PHE A 80 -9.80 8.99 3.13
CA PHE A 80 -8.81 8.05 3.66
C PHE A 80 -9.23 7.40 4.98
N ARG A 81 -10.32 7.84 5.61
CA ARG A 81 -10.83 7.35 6.91
C ARG A 81 -9.84 7.49 8.08
N MET A 82 -8.84 8.36 7.93
CA MET A 82 -7.76 8.59 8.88
C MET A 82 -7.30 10.06 8.86
N ARG A 83 -6.45 10.46 9.81
CA ARG A 83 -5.82 11.80 9.84
C ARG A 83 -4.56 11.82 8.97
N ARG A 84 -4.21 12.99 8.41
CA ARG A 84 -3.00 13.16 7.56
C ARG A 84 -1.69 12.71 8.22
N PRO A 85 -1.38 13.07 9.48
CA PRO A 85 -0.14 12.62 10.10
C PRO A 85 -0.06 11.10 10.26
N LEU A 86 -1.20 10.44 10.51
CA LEU A 86 -1.25 8.98 10.58
C LEU A 86 -0.99 8.36 9.20
N PHE A 87 -1.42 9.01 8.12
CA PHE A 87 -1.13 8.55 6.76
C PHE A 87 0.36 8.51 6.49
N PHE A 88 1.09 9.59 6.81
CA PHE A 88 2.54 9.61 6.62
C PHE A 88 3.28 8.57 7.47
N ARG A 89 2.81 8.32 8.71
CA ARG A 89 3.38 7.25 9.55
C ARG A 89 3.17 5.86 8.93
N ILE A 90 1.97 5.59 8.41
CA ILE A 90 1.68 4.32 7.73
C ILE A 90 2.49 4.22 6.44
N GLN A 91 2.56 5.28 5.64
CA GLN A 91 3.36 5.31 4.43
C GLN A 91 4.82 4.95 4.73
N SER A 92 5.45 5.61 5.70
CA SER A 92 6.84 5.32 6.07
C SER A 92 7.00 3.90 6.61
N ALA A 93 6.09 3.43 7.47
CA ALA A 93 6.15 2.07 8.00
C ALA A 93 6.04 1.01 6.89
N VAL A 94 5.16 1.24 5.92
CA VAL A 94 4.95 0.33 4.78
C VAL A 94 6.13 0.37 3.81
N GLU A 95 6.69 1.55 3.51
CA GLU A 95 7.91 1.67 2.70
C GLU A 95 9.11 0.96 3.34
N ASN A 96 9.21 1.00 4.68
CA ASN A 96 10.28 0.32 5.42
C ASN A 96 10.10 -1.21 5.47
N TYR A 97 8.85 -1.69 5.50
CA TYR A 97 8.55 -3.11 5.62
C TYR A 97 8.54 -3.83 4.27
N GLU A 98 7.95 -3.21 3.24
CA GLU A 98 7.69 -3.84 1.95
C GLU A 98 8.32 -3.01 0.80
N PRO A 99 9.41 -3.50 0.17
CA PRO A 99 10.10 -2.81 -0.91
C PRO A 99 9.22 -2.46 -2.12
N TYR A 100 8.11 -3.17 -2.33
CA TYR A 100 7.15 -2.86 -3.38
C TYR A 100 6.61 -1.41 -3.28
N PHE A 101 6.47 -0.84 -2.08
CA PHE A 101 5.89 0.50 -1.92
C PHE A 101 6.88 1.62 -2.23
N VAL A 102 8.19 1.36 -2.13
CA VAL A 102 9.22 2.32 -2.53
C VAL A 102 9.08 2.62 -4.02
N GLN A 103 9.14 3.91 -4.37
CA GLN A 103 9.09 4.32 -5.77
C GLN A 103 10.44 4.00 -6.43
N ARG A 104 10.41 3.23 -7.52
CA ARG A 104 11.61 2.78 -8.24
C ARG A 104 11.45 3.04 -9.73
N MET A 105 12.56 3.20 -10.43
CA MET A 105 12.58 3.18 -11.89
C MET A 105 12.31 1.76 -12.39
N ASP A 106 11.51 1.63 -13.44
CA ASP A 106 11.36 0.38 -14.16
C ASP A 106 12.57 0.11 -15.07
N CYS A 107 12.64 -1.09 -15.67
CA CYS A 107 13.73 -1.46 -16.58
C CYS A 107 13.78 -0.58 -17.84
N SER A 108 12.74 0.21 -18.12
CA SER A 108 12.67 1.17 -19.22
C SER A 108 13.06 2.59 -18.79
N GLY A 109 13.51 2.77 -17.55
CA GLY A 109 13.93 4.07 -16.99
C GLY A 109 12.78 4.99 -16.59
N ARG A 110 11.53 4.52 -16.56
CA ARG A 110 10.36 5.31 -16.15
C ARG A 110 10.10 5.15 -14.67
N MET A 111 9.76 6.25 -14.01
CA MET A 111 9.43 6.21 -12.59
C MET A 111 8.11 5.46 -12.37
N GLY A 112 8.14 4.47 -11.48
CA GLY A 112 6.96 3.72 -11.07
C GLY A 112 5.96 4.57 -10.29
N LEU A 113 4.83 3.97 -9.91
CA LEU A 113 3.85 4.63 -9.05
C LEU A 113 4.45 4.94 -7.68
N SER A 114 4.13 6.12 -7.15
CA SER A 114 4.50 6.51 -5.78
C SER A 114 3.79 5.64 -4.72
N SER A 115 4.37 5.56 -3.53
CA SER A 115 3.76 4.91 -2.37
C SER A 115 2.38 5.49 -2.04
N ILE A 116 2.21 6.81 -2.13
CA ILE A 116 0.93 7.49 -1.93
C ILE A 116 -0.14 6.94 -2.89
N GLN A 117 0.20 6.80 -4.18
CA GLN A 117 -0.71 6.23 -5.17
C GLN A 117 -1.03 4.77 -4.85
N LYS A 118 -0.02 3.94 -4.54
CA LYS A 118 -0.19 2.51 -4.20
C LYS A 118 -1.08 2.29 -2.98
N ILE A 119 -0.89 3.09 -1.92
CA ILE A 119 -1.73 3.03 -0.71
C ILE A 119 -3.15 3.51 -1.02
N THR A 120 -3.29 4.56 -1.83
CA THR A 120 -4.61 5.07 -2.24
C THR A 120 -5.39 4.02 -3.04
N THR A 121 -4.72 3.29 -3.95
CA THR A 121 -5.33 2.19 -4.70
C THR A 121 -5.67 1.02 -3.78
N LEU A 122 -4.80 0.64 -2.84
CA LEU A 122 -5.08 -0.43 -1.87
C LEU A 122 -6.32 -0.11 -1.04
N ARG A 123 -6.48 1.15 -0.61
CA ARG A 123 -7.69 1.62 0.07
C ARG A 123 -8.94 1.53 -0.81
N MET A 124 -8.84 1.85 -2.10
CA MET A 124 -9.97 1.69 -3.03
C MET A 124 -10.40 0.23 -3.15
N LEU A 125 -9.43 -0.69 -3.22
CA LEU A 125 -9.68 -2.13 -3.27
C LEU A 125 -10.30 -2.65 -1.97
N ALA A 126 -9.73 -2.28 -0.82
CA ALA A 126 -10.18 -2.76 0.49
C ALA A 126 -11.62 -2.33 0.83
N TYR A 127 -12.09 -1.20 0.34
CA TYR A 127 -13.43 -0.69 0.62
C TYR A 127 -14.46 -1.01 -0.46
N GLY A 128 -14.08 -1.73 -1.52
CA GLY A 128 -14.98 -2.03 -2.63
C GLY A 128 -15.47 -0.78 -3.36
N ALA A 129 -14.65 0.27 -3.44
CA ALA A 129 -15.04 1.51 -4.12
C ALA A 129 -14.96 1.29 -5.64
N SER A 130 -16.11 1.29 -6.31
CA SER A 130 -16.16 1.43 -7.76
C SER A 130 -15.46 2.74 -8.17
N SER A 131 -14.69 2.70 -9.24
CA SER A 131 -13.90 3.84 -9.72
C SER A 131 -14.72 5.08 -10.12
N TYR A 132 -16.06 5.03 -10.06
CA TYR A 132 -16.98 6.02 -10.64
C TYR A 132 -17.61 7.02 -9.66
N TYR A 133 -17.15 7.14 -8.41
CA TYR A 133 -17.67 8.14 -7.45
C TYR A 133 -16.64 9.24 -7.13
N VAL A 134 -15.99 9.78 -8.16
CA VAL A 134 -15.11 10.95 -8.05
C VAL A 134 -15.46 11.94 -9.16
N ASP A 135 -16.54 12.70 -8.95
CA ASP A 135 -16.64 14.16 -9.15
C ASP A 135 -18.13 14.58 -9.29
N ASP A 136 -18.64 15.22 -8.23
CA ASP A 136 -19.56 16.38 -8.23
C ASP A 136 -18.92 17.42 -7.29
#